data_AF-A0A957SRH8-F1
#
_entry.id   AF-A0A957SRH8-F1
#
_cell.length_a   1.000
_cell.length_b   1.000
_cell.length_c   1.000
_cell.angle_alpha   90.00
_cell.angle_beta   90.00
_cell.angle_gamma   90.00
#
_symmetry.space_group_name_H-M   'P 1'
#
loop_
_entity.id
_entity.type
_entity.pdbx_description
1 polymer ?
#
loop_
_entity_poly.entity_id
_entity_poly.type
_entity_poly.pdbx_seq_one_letter_code
_entity_poly.pdbx_strand_id
1 'polypeptide(L)'
;LTYNLASYTWPGWDEPKLSINAAHLAMGLSAAKANLRLAHELEKGDLPLSRAHWVIGAHYLAIADWPAAIQNFTAAVEHAQKADATADALLSQGYIALTEILGAPTNADAQQRLADLKSQLVVLEYGVFFVQQLDSALAVFKAAGAT
;
A
#
# COMPACT_ATOMS: atom_id res chain seq x y z
N LEU A 1 -11.49 14.09 2.71
CA LEU A 1 -10.39 14.96 3.18
C LEU A 1 -9.25 14.13 3.79
N THR A 2 -9.53 13.29 4.80
CA THR A 2 -8.53 12.45 5.49
C THR A 2 -7.77 11.49 4.56
N TYR A 3 -8.47 10.80 3.64
CA TYR A 3 -7.82 9.94 2.65
C TYR A 3 -6.82 10.70 1.75
N ASN A 4 -7.20 11.87 1.23
CA ASN A 4 -6.32 12.66 0.37
C ASN A 4 -5.09 13.14 1.12
N LEU A 5 -5.26 13.60 2.36
CA LEU A 5 -4.13 13.99 3.21
C LEU A 5 -3.18 12.80 3.43
N ALA A 6 -3.71 11.63 3.78
CA ALA A 6 -2.91 10.41 3.93
C ALA A 6 -2.16 10.07 2.64
N SER A 7 -2.84 10.13 1.48
CA SER A 7 -2.23 9.84 0.17
C SER A 7 -1.12 10.84 -0.18
N TYR A 8 -1.36 12.15 -0.09
CA TYR A 8 -0.37 13.17 -0.47
C TYR A 8 0.87 13.20 0.42
N THR A 9 0.77 12.66 1.63
CA THR A 9 1.91 12.52 2.54
C THR A 9 2.68 11.21 2.38
N TRP A 10 2.30 10.33 1.45
CA TRP A 10 2.99 9.06 1.24
C TRP A 10 4.10 9.19 0.18
N PRO A 11 5.36 8.83 0.50
CA PRO A 11 6.49 9.03 -0.41
C PRO A 11 6.54 8.03 -1.57
N GLY A 12 5.78 6.93 -1.50
CA GLY A 12 5.79 5.89 -2.55
C GLY A 12 5.25 6.34 -3.91
N TRP A 13 4.66 7.53 -4.00
CA TRP A 13 4.24 8.16 -5.26
C TRP A 13 5.41 8.73 -6.07
N ASP A 14 6.58 8.94 -5.45
CA ASP A 14 7.74 9.58 -6.08
C ASP A 14 7.42 10.94 -6.74
N GLU A 15 6.56 11.74 -6.08
CA GLU A 15 6.11 13.03 -6.64
C GLU A 15 7.28 14.04 -6.70
N PRO A 16 7.65 14.52 -7.90
CA PRO A 16 8.79 15.42 -8.05
C PRO A 16 8.66 16.69 -7.19
N LYS A 17 9.77 17.10 -6.57
CA LYS A 17 9.90 18.34 -5.79
C LYS A 17 9.15 18.35 -4.44
N LEU A 18 8.53 17.25 -4.03
CA LEU A 18 8.00 17.11 -2.66
C LEU A 18 8.98 16.36 -1.77
N SER A 19 9.37 16.99 -0.65
CA SER A 19 10.12 16.32 0.41
C SER A 19 9.18 15.92 1.54
N ILE A 20 8.94 14.62 1.67
CA ILE A 20 8.17 14.04 2.78
C ILE A 20 9.15 13.75 3.92
N ASN A 21 9.01 14.48 5.03
CA ASN A 21 9.81 14.27 6.23
C ASN A 21 9.05 13.44 7.28
N ALA A 22 9.69 13.12 8.40
CA ALA A 22 9.09 12.33 9.47
C ALA A 22 7.78 12.94 10.04
N ALA A 23 7.67 14.26 10.12
CA ALA A 23 6.45 14.92 10.58
C ALA A 23 5.31 14.75 9.56
N HIS A 24 5.60 14.82 8.26
CA HIS A 24 4.63 14.54 7.20
C HIS A 24 4.13 13.09 7.28
N LEU A 25 5.02 12.12 7.48
CA LEU A 25 4.66 10.71 7.65
C LEU A 25 3.76 10.49 8.88
N ALA A 26 4.09 11.11 10.01
CA ALA A 26 3.28 11.01 11.23
C ALA A 26 1.87 11.60 11.03
N MET A 27 1.76 12.76 10.38
CA MET A 27 0.46 13.35 10.02
C MET A 27 -0.32 12.46 9.06
N GLY A 28 0.35 11.90 8.05
CA GLY A 28 -0.22 10.98 7.08
C GLY A 28 -0.82 9.73 7.70
N LEU A 29 -0.05 9.06 8.57
CA LEU A 29 -0.51 7.89 9.31
C LEU A 29 -1.68 8.23 10.24
N SER A 30 -1.64 9.38 10.92
CA SER A 30 -2.77 9.84 11.74
C SER A 30 -4.03 10.07 10.89
N ALA A 31 -3.89 10.67 9.70
CA ALA A 31 -4.99 10.88 8.77
C ALA A 31 -5.54 9.56 8.21
N ALA A 32 -4.66 8.59 7.91
CA ALA A 32 -5.01 7.25 7.46
C ALA A 32 -5.84 6.50 8.51
N LYS A 33 -5.40 6.51 9.78
CA LYS A 33 -6.13 5.91 10.91
C LYS A 33 -7.48 6.59 11.13
N ALA A 34 -7.54 7.92 11.05
CA ALA A 34 -8.80 8.65 11.12
C ALA A 34 -9.75 8.31 9.96
N ASN A 35 -9.21 8.11 8.74
CA ASN A 35 -10.00 7.66 7.59
C ASN A 35 -10.61 6.27 7.80
N LEU A 36 -9.84 5.31 8.35
CA LEU A 36 -10.36 3.98 8.68
C LEU A 36 -11.47 4.05 9.73
N ARG A 37 -11.25 4.80 10.81
CA ARG A 37 -12.27 5.01 11.84
C ARG A 37 -13.57 5.57 11.24
N LEU A 38 -13.46 6.61 10.41
CA LEU A 38 -14.63 7.19 9.73
C LEU A 38 -15.29 6.23 8.74
N ALA A 39 -14.53 5.35 8.08
CA ALA A 39 -15.09 4.34 7.18
C ALA A 39 -15.94 3.32 7.95
N HIS A 40 -15.53 2.95 9.17
CA HIS A 40 -16.33 2.13 10.07
C HIS A 40 -17.55 2.88 10.62
N GLU A 41 -17.37 4.07 11.19
CA GLU A 41 -18.45 4.87 11.81
C GLU A 41 -19.56 5.23 10.82
N LEU A 42 -19.22 5.42 9.54
CA LEU A 42 -20.15 5.75 8.47
C LEU A 42 -20.61 4.54 7.66
N GLU A 43 -20.26 3.33 8.08
CA GLU A 43 -20.66 2.06 7.43
C GLU A 43 -20.44 2.05 5.91
N LYS A 44 -19.27 2.52 5.46
CA LYS A 44 -19.01 2.76 4.03
C LYS A 44 -18.93 1.49 3.17
N GLY A 45 -18.97 0.31 3.79
CA GLY A 45 -18.82 -0.99 3.14
C GLY A 45 -17.37 -1.42 2.96
N ASP A 46 -17.18 -2.63 2.43
CA ASP A 46 -15.89 -3.32 2.39
C ASP A 46 -14.86 -2.66 1.47
N LEU A 47 -15.23 -2.16 0.29
CA LEU A 47 -14.23 -1.54 -0.61
C LEU A 47 -13.58 -0.28 0.01
N PRO A 48 -14.33 0.66 0.63
CA PRO A 48 -13.72 1.75 1.38
C PRO A 48 -12.86 1.31 2.57
N LEU A 49 -13.24 0.22 3.27
CA LEU A 49 -12.42 -0.35 4.35
C LEU A 49 -11.12 -0.95 3.82
N SER A 50 -11.17 -1.65 2.69
CA SER A 50 -9.99 -2.17 2.01
C SER A 50 -8.99 -1.06 1.71
N ARG A 51 -9.45 0.01 1.05
CA ARG A 51 -8.61 1.16 0.70
C ARG A 51 -8.09 1.91 1.93
N ALA A 52 -8.88 1.97 3.00
CA ALA A 52 -8.46 2.57 4.27
C ALA A 52 -7.34 1.76 4.94
N HIS A 53 -7.44 0.44 4.95
CA HIS A 53 -6.36 -0.44 5.42
C HIS A 53 -5.13 -0.36 4.52
N TRP A 54 -5.31 -0.34 3.20
CA TRP A 54 -4.22 -0.22 2.23
C TRP A 54 -3.36 1.02 2.50
N VAL A 55 -3.99 2.20 2.69
CA VAL A 55 -3.22 3.44 2.92
C VAL A 55 -2.53 3.45 4.29
N ILE A 56 -3.07 2.75 5.31
CA ILE A 56 -2.36 2.55 6.58
C ILE A 56 -1.14 1.65 6.38
N GLY A 57 -1.27 0.55 5.65
CA GLY A 57 -0.18 -0.35 5.32
C GLY A 57 0.94 0.37 4.57
N ALA A 58 0.58 1.24 3.62
CA ALA A 58 1.50 2.08 2.87
C ALA A 58 2.34 2.99 3.79
N HIS A 59 1.73 3.60 4.81
CA HIS A 59 2.45 4.42 5.78
C HIS A 59 3.37 3.60 6.70
N TYR A 60 2.95 2.41 7.13
CA TYR A 60 3.83 1.52 7.91
C TYR A 60 5.04 1.03 7.10
N LEU A 61 4.82 0.73 5.82
CA LEU A 61 5.89 0.40 4.88
C LEU A 61 6.89 1.56 4.78
N ALA A 62 6.40 2.80 4.67
CA ALA A 62 7.25 3.99 4.56
C ALA A 62 8.14 4.25 5.79
N ILE A 63 7.79 3.71 6.97
CA ILE A 63 8.58 3.81 8.20
C ILE A 63 9.27 2.50 8.58
N ALA A 64 9.36 1.54 7.65
CA ALA A 64 10.00 0.25 7.85
C ALA A 64 9.38 -0.65 8.94
N ASP A 65 8.11 -0.44 9.28
CA ASP A 65 7.35 -1.32 10.17
C ASP A 65 6.71 -2.45 9.35
N TRP A 66 7.53 -3.42 8.96
CA TRP A 66 7.12 -4.52 8.08
C TRP A 66 5.95 -5.35 8.63
N PRO A 67 5.93 -5.75 9.91
CA PRO A 67 4.81 -6.50 10.46
C PRO A 67 3.50 -5.71 10.41
N ALA A 68 3.50 -4.43 10.79
CA ALA A 68 2.29 -3.60 10.76
C ALA A 68 1.82 -3.30 9.33
N ALA A 69 2.75 -3.14 8.39
CA ALA A 69 2.45 -2.99 6.96
C ALA A 69 1.74 -4.24 6.42
N ILE A 70 2.34 -5.42 6.61
CA ILE A 70 1.77 -6.70 6.17
C ILE A 70 0.38 -6.90 6.78
N GLN A 71 0.22 -6.70 8.10
CA GLN A 71 -1.07 -6.85 8.76
C GLN A 71 -2.17 -6.00 8.12
N ASN A 72 -1.88 -4.74 7.79
CA ASN A 72 -2.85 -3.85 7.17
C ASN A 72 -3.12 -4.21 5.72
N PHE A 73 -2.11 -4.61 4.94
CA PHE A 73 -2.35 -5.09 3.58
C PHE A 73 -3.15 -6.40 3.57
N THR A 74 -2.95 -7.30 4.53
CA THR A 74 -3.79 -8.50 4.68
C THR A 74 -5.26 -8.12 4.95
N ALA A 75 -5.53 -7.20 5.86
CA ALA A 75 -6.89 -6.69 6.09
C ALA A 75 -7.48 -6.02 4.82
N ALA A 76 -6.64 -5.31 4.05
CA ALA A 76 -7.06 -4.74 2.77
C ALA A 76 -7.47 -5.82 1.75
N VAL A 77 -6.74 -6.94 1.68
CA VAL A 77 -7.09 -8.10 0.84
C VAL A 77 -8.44 -8.68 1.25
N GLU A 78 -8.64 -8.94 2.54
CA GLU A 78 -9.88 -9.54 3.05
C GLU A 78 -11.11 -8.69 2.71
N HIS A 79 -11.02 -7.38 2.92
CA HIS A 79 -12.10 -6.46 2.58
C HIS A 79 -12.29 -6.32 1.06
N ALA A 80 -11.22 -6.29 0.26
CA ALA A 80 -11.35 -6.24 -1.20
C ALA A 80 -12.07 -7.49 -1.74
N GLN A 81 -11.77 -8.66 -1.19
CA GLN A 81 -12.43 -9.92 -1.55
C GLN A 81 -13.93 -9.89 -1.19
N LYS A 82 -14.30 -9.39 0.00
CA LYS A 82 -15.71 -9.23 0.40
C LYS A 82 -16.48 -8.25 -0.49
N ALA A 83 -15.78 -7.31 -1.11
CA ALA A 83 -16.35 -6.33 -2.04
C ALA A 83 -16.30 -6.77 -3.51
N ASP A 84 -15.88 -8.01 -3.81
CA ASP A 84 -15.64 -8.52 -5.17
C ASP A 84 -14.67 -7.63 -6.00
N ALA A 85 -13.76 -6.93 -5.32
CA ALA A 85 -12.79 -6.02 -5.92
C ALA A 85 -11.45 -6.74 -6.18
N THR A 86 -11.44 -7.64 -7.16
CA THR A 86 -10.28 -8.49 -7.49
C THR A 86 -8.99 -7.69 -7.71
N ALA A 87 -9.06 -6.55 -8.39
CA ALA A 87 -7.87 -5.73 -8.66
C ALA A 87 -7.30 -5.09 -7.38
N ASP A 88 -8.14 -4.55 -6.48
CA ASP A 88 -7.71 -4.01 -5.18
C ASP A 88 -7.12 -5.12 -4.28
N ALA A 89 -7.66 -6.35 -4.36
CA ALA A 89 -7.13 -7.50 -3.63
C ALA A 89 -5.72 -7.90 -4.14
N LEU A 90 -5.54 -8.03 -5.46
CA LEU A 90 -4.24 -8.35 -6.06
C LEU A 90 -3.21 -7.24 -5.83
N LEU A 91 -3.63 -5.97 -5.88
CA LEU A 91 -2.78 -4.83 -5.56
C LEU A 91 -2.27 -4.95 -4.12
N SER A 92 -3.17 -5.20 -3.16
CA SER A 92 -2.82 -5.33 -1.75
C SER A 92 -1.90 -6.53 -1.50
N GLN A 93 -2.11 -7.66 -2.18
CA GLN A 93 -1.18 -8.80 -2.17
C GLN A 93 0.19 -8.42 -2.74
N GLY A 94 0.23 -7.60 -3.79
CA GLY A 94 1.47 -7.07 -4.37
C GLY A 94 2.26 -6.26 -3.35
N TYR A 95 1.58 -5.44 -2.53
CA TYR A 95 2.22 -4.70 -1.46
C TYR A 95 2.70 -5.56 -0.30
N ILE A 96 2.06 -6.70 0.00
CA ILE A 96 2.60 -7.70 0.93
C ILE A 96 3.93 -8.25 0.42
N ALA A 97 3.95 -8.74 -0.84
CA ALA A 97 5.16 -9.29 -1.45
C ALA A 97 6.29 -8.24 -1.53
N LEU A 98 5.94 -7.01 -1.89
CA LEU A 98 6.86 -5.87 -1.89
C LEU A 98 7.44 -5.61 -0.50
N THR A 99 6.60 -5.61 0.55
CA THR A 99 7.04 -5.41 1.94
C THR A 99 8.01 -6.50 2.39
N GLU A 100 7.73 -7.77 2.05
CA GLU A 100 8.63 -8.88 2.35
C GLU A 100 9.97 -8.76 1.61
N ILE A 101 9.98 -8.29 0.36
CA ILE A 101 11.22 -8.01 -0.39
C ILE A 101 12.02 -6.90 0.27
N LEU A 102 11.37 -5.83 0.75
CA LEU A 102 12.07 -4.74 1.44
C LEU A 102 12.66 -5.19 2.78
N GLY A 103 11.93 -6.02 3.53
CA GLY A 103 12.42 -6.60 4.79
C GLY A 103 13.48 -7.69 4.61
N ALA A 104 13.47 -8.40 3.48
CA ALA A 104 14.41 -9.47 3.14
C ALA A 104 14.71 -9.47 1.62
N PRO A 105 15.68 -8.67 1.13
CA PRO A 105 15.93 -8.48 -0.30
C PRO A 105 16.26 -9.74 -1.10
N THR A 106 16.77 -10.78 -0.44
CA THR A 106 17.10 -12.08 -1.05
C THR A 106 15.94 -13.08 -1.04
N ASN A 107 14.75 -12.68 -0.61
CA ASN A 107 13.56 -13.55 -0.59
C ASN A 107 13.05 -13.80 -2.01
N ALA A 108 13.55 -14.86 -2.64
CA ALA A 108 13.20 -15.26 -4.01
C ALA A 108 11.70 -15.58 -4.17
N ASP A 109 11.07 -16.17 -3.14
CA ASP A 109 9.65 -16.50 -3.17
C ASP A 109 8.77 -15.25 -3.22
N ALA A 110 9.12 -14.21 -2.46
CA ALA A 110 8.42 -12.93 -2.51
C ALA A 110 8.62 -12.22 -3.85
N GLN A 111 9.83 -12.29 -4.44
CA GLN A 111 10.11 -11.74 -5.77
C GLN A 111 9.28 -12.42 -6.86
N GLN A 112 9.21 -13.76 -6.84
CA GLN A 112 8.40 -14.52 -7.80
C GLN A 112 6.91 -14.21 -7.62
N ARG A 113 6.40 -14.22 -6.39
CA ARG A 113 5.00 -13.85 -6.11
C ARG A 113 4.66 -12.45 -6.62
N LEU A 114 5.54 -11.47 -6.42
CA LEU A 114 5.30 -10.11 -6.93
C LEU A 114 5.23 -10.09 -8.46
N ALA A 115 6.08 -10.85 -9.16
CA ALA A 115 6.03 -10.96 -10.61
C ALA A 115 4.71 -11.57 -11.09
N ASP A 116 4.27 -12.68 -10.47
CA ASP A 116 3.02 -13.35 -10.83
C ASP A 116 1.80 -12.46 -10.59
N LEU A 117 1.79 -11.71 -9.49
CA LEU A 117 0.73 -10.75 -9.16
C LEU A 117 0.66 -9.61 -10.18
N LYS A 118 1.81 -9.11 -10.65
CA LYS A 118 1.85 -8.09 -11.71
C LYS A 118 1.28 -8.63 -13.04
N SER A 119 1.61 -9.87 -13.40
CA SER A 119 1.05 -10.53 -14.59
C SER A 119 -0.46 -10.72 -14.49
N GLN A 120 -1.00 -10.98 -13.29
CA GLN A 120 -2.45 -11.03 -13.07
C GLN A 120 -3.11 -9.65 -13.09
N LEU A 121 -2.46 -8.64 -12.51
CA LEU A 121 -2.98 -7.28 -12.48
C LEU A 121 -3.10 -6.68 -13.87
N VAL A 122 -2.08 -6.83 -14.72
CA VAL A 122 -1.99 -6.09 -16.00
C VAL A 122 -3.18 -6.33 -16.95
N VAL A 123 -3.88 -7.46 -16.81
CA VAL A 123 -5.05 -7.80 -17.63
C VAL A 123 -6.38 -7.29 -17.07
N LEU A 124 -6.38 -6.69 -15.87
CA LEU A 124 -7.57 -6.12 -15.23
C LEU A 124 -7.73 -4.63 -15.54
N GLU A 125 -8.92 -4.10 -15.28
CA GLU A 125 -9.18 -2.66 -15.34
C GLU A 125 -8.22 -1.90 -14.40
N TYR A 126 -7.59 -0.84 -14.90
CA TYR A 126 -6.52 -0.09 -14.23
C TYR A 126 -5.27 -0.92 -13.85
N GLY A 127 -5.16 -2.16 -14.33
CA GLY A 127 -4.08 -3.09 -14.04
C GLY A 127 -2.68 -2.53 -14.26
N VAL A 128 -2.47 -1.90 -15.42
CA VAL A 128 -1.19 -1.23 -15.77
C VAL A 128 -0.84 -0.15 -14.74
N PHE A 129 -1.82 0.64 -14.31
CA PHE A 129 -1.62 1.68 -13.31
C PHE A 129 -1.25 1.07 -11.94
N PHE A 130 -1.88 -0.02 -11.54
CA PHE A 130 -1.54 -0.73 -10.31
C PHE A 130 -0.14 -1.36 -10.34
N VAL A 131 0.27 -1.92 -11.47
CA VAL A 131 1.65 -2.41 -11.66
C VAL A 131 2.65 -1.25 -11.50
N GLN A 132 2.37 -0.09 -12.11
CA GLN A 132 3.20 1.11 -11.96
C GLN A 132 3.31 1.54 -10.50
N GLN A 133 2.22 1.52 -9.72
CA GLN A 133 2.29 1.85 -8.30
C GLN A 133 3.24 0.91 -7.52
N LEU A 134 3.19 -0.39 -7.79
CA LEU A 134 4.08 -1.37 -7.16
C LEU A 134 5.55 -1.14 -7.57
N ASP A 135 5.80 -0.83 -8.83
CA ASP A 135 7.15 -0.54 -9.33
C ASP A 135 7.73 0.74 -8.73
N SER A 136 6.96 1.83 -8.73
CA SER A 136 7.35 3.11 -8.14
C SER A 136 7.65 2.96 -6.65
N ALA A 137 6.74 2.35 -5.88
CA ALA A 137 6.95 2.15 -4.46
C ALA A 137 8.20 1.30 -4.19
N LEU A 138 8.38 0.18 -4.90
CA LEU A 138 9.55 -0.68 -4.73
C LEU A 138 10.86 0.08 -5.04
N ALA A 139 10.89 0.90 -6.08
CA ALA A 139 12.05 1.70 -6.44
C ALA A 139 12.40 2.73 -5.34
N VAL A 140 11.41 3.51 -4.89
CA VAL A 140 11.56 4.52 -3.83
C VAL A 140 12.13 3.90 -2.56
N PHE A 141 11.52 2.82 -2.07
CA PHE A 141 11.88 2.26 -0.77
C PHE A 141 13.14 1.38 -0.82
N LYS A 142 13.50 0.81 -1.98
CA LYS A 142 14.84 0.22 -2.16
C LYS A 142 15.95 1.27 -2.09
N ALA A 143 15.74 2.43 -2.72
CA ALA A 143 16.73 3.51 -2.68
C ALA A 143 16.91 4.08 -1.26
N ALA A 144 15.82 4.20 -0.50
CA ALA A 144 15.85 4.71 0.87
C ALA A 144 16.50 3.75 1.89
N GLY A 145 16.46 2.43 1.65
CA GLY A 145 17.08 1.41 2.51
C GLY A 145 18.53 1.06 2.16
N ALA A 146 19.10 1.64 1.10
CA ALA A 146 20.46 1.37 0.64
C ALA A 146 21.53 2.30 1.28
N THR A 147 21.16 3.03 2.33
CA THR A 147 22.05 3.90 3.13
C THR A 147 22.31 3.30 4.50
#